data_AF-A0A8T2PAY4-F1
#
_entry.id   AF-A0A8T2PAY4-F1
#
_cell.length_a   1.000
_cell.length_b   1.000
_cell.length_c   1.000
_cell.angle_alpha   90.00
_cell.angle_beta   90.00
_cell.angle_gamma   90.00
#
_symmetry.space_group_name_H-M   'P 1'
#
loop_
_entity.id
_entity.type
_entity.pdbx_description
1 polymer ?
#
loop_
_entity_poly.entity_id
_entity_poly.type
_entity_poly.pdbx_seq_one_letter_code
_entity_poly.pdbx_strand_id
1 'polypeptide(L)'
;MRLENAPRASVATDLERNGVRPSLALLSTAANPGCCLEDFVRWYSPRDYVEEEVKDENGETVVKGDLSARMKIPGNMWVEAWETAKATPARRQRRLFDDTKEAEKVLHYLAVQKPADLTRHLLPCILHAAILKMKDEESAEDIVSVRKAIQQVTSHSSKLLRHPNPDNKKLEDVINQLLEMEAVVARARSLKAKFGLGKGEKGDDTDDLERFVSSLLDEPEVLVIGAGRGPAGSIIHKLFVNAQRAALLSPMEEEPGRVGVAEDRRSGASGVPDFPPPAGREILLRTCVPRPAPYSKALPQRLFCVLMREDFRLAGAFSSDTSFF
;
A
#
# COMPACT_ATOMS: atom_id res chain seq x y z
N MET A 1 -8.71 39.29 15.19
CA MET A 1 -7.86 38.15 14.79
C MET A 1 -8.56 36.88 15.28
N ARG A 2 -9.29 36.19 14.38
CA ARG A 2 -10.10 35.01 14.70
C ARG A 2 -9.18 33.79 14.81
N LEU A 3 -9.13 33.17 15.98
CA LEU A 3 -8.53 31.85 16.18
C LEU A 3 -9.65 30.81 15.99
N GLU A 4 -9.92 30.47 14.73
CA GLU A 4 -10.75 29.31 14.39
C GLU A 4 -9.88 28.06 14.30
N ASN A 5 -10.42 26.96 14.84
CA ASN A 5 -10.10 25.57 14.53
C ASN A 5 -8.72 25.02 14.96
N ALA A 6 -8.53 24.88 16.27
CA ALA A 6 -7.78 23.75 16.82
C ALA A 6 -8.77 22.67 17.32
N PRO A 7 -8.43 21.36 17.29
CA PRO A 7 -9.33 20.29 17.70
C PRO A 7 -9.57 20.38 19.21
N ARG A 8 -10.64 21.08 19.60
CA ARG A 8 -11.02 21.36 21.00
C ARG A 8 -11.31 20.10 21.84
N ALA A 9 -11.51 18.95 21.19
CA ALA A 9 -11.96 17.73 21.86
C ALA A 9 -10.86 16.99 22.63
N SER A 10 -9.60 16.94 22.16
CA SER A 10 -8.56 16.15 22.84
C SER A 10 -7.91 16.90 24.01
N VAL A 11 -7.73 18.21 23.87
CA VAL A 11 -7.15 19.04 24.94
C VAL A 11 -8.12 19.09 26.13
N ALA A 12 -9.43 19.16 25.89
CA ALA A 12 -10.45 19.18 26.94
C ALA A 12 -10.51 17.87 27.75
N THR A 13 -10.29 16.72 27.13
CA THR A 13 -10.32 15.41 27.81
C THR A 13 -9.05 15.14 28.63
N ASP A 14 -7.89 15.61 28.17
CA ASP A 14 -6.63 15.50 28.93
C ASP A 14 -6.56 16.48 30.13
N LEU A 15 -7.34 17.57 30.10
CA LEU A 15 -7.44 18.57 31.17
C LEU A 15 -8.23 18.08 32.41
N GLU A 16 -8.95 16.96 32.35
CA GLU A 16 -9.86 16.54 33.42
C GLU A 16 -9.19 15.82 34.60
N ARG A 17 -7.94 15.36 34.46
CA ARG A 17 -7.42 14.25 35.28
C ARG A 17 -6.49 14.63 36.45
N ASN A 18 -5.88 15.83 36.46
CA ASN A 18 -4.78 16.16 37.39
C ASN A 18 -4.89 17.57 38.04
N GLY A 19 -5.89 17.84 38.88
CA GLY A 19 -5.92 19.06 39.70
C GLY A 19 -6.13 20.38 38.92
N VAL A 20 -6.61 20.29 37.68
CA VAL A 20 -6.82 21.44 36.78
C VAL A 20 -8.14 22.14 37.06
N ARG A 21 -9.17 21.45 37.59
CA ARG A 21 -10.49 22.04 37.87
C ARG A 21 -10.43 23.22 38.85
N PRO A 22 -9.73 23.12 40.00
CA PRO A 22 -9.51 24.27 40.88
C PRO A 22 -8.72 25.37 40.17
N SER A 23 -7.81 25.02 39.26
CA SER A 23 -6.97 25.99 38.56
C SER A 23 -7.71 26.79 37.49
N LEU A 24 -8.68 26.18 36.80
CA LEU A 24 -9.56 26.89 35.86
C LEU A 24 -10.53 27.82 36.61
N ALA A 25 -11.05 27.39 37.76
CA ALA A 25 -11.83 28.24 38.65
C ALA A 25 -11.00 29.43 39.20
N LEU A 26 -9.75 29.17 39.59
CA LEU A 26 -8.79 30.20 40.00
C LEU A 26 -8.49 31.20 38.87
N LEU A 27 -8.36 30.73 37.62
CA LEU A 27 -8.13 31.60 36.46
C LEU A 27 -9.34 32.52 36.24
N SER A 28 -10.55 31.96 36.25
CA SER A 28 -11.79 32.72 36.01
C SER A 28 -12.02 33.76 37.10
N THR A 29 -11.93 33.38 38.38
CA THR A 29 -12.12 34.28 39.53
C THR A 29 -11.01 35.33 39.66
N ALA A 30 -9.79 35.05 39.20
CA ALA A 30 -8.70 36.03 39.21
C ALA A 30 -8.71 36.99 38.01
N ALA A 31 -9.20 36.54 36.85
CA ALA A 31 -9.27 37.34 35.63
C ALA A 31 -10.51 38.26 35.60
N ASN A 32 -11.61 37.85 36.23
CA ASN A 32 -12.85 38.63 36.30
C ASN A 32 -13.40 38.69 37.73
N PRO A 33 -13.04 39.72 38.52
CA PRO A 33 -13.57 39.89 39.87
C PRO A 33 -15.10 40.04 39.86
N GLY A 34 -15.81 39.15 40.57
CA GLY A 34 -17.27 39.12 40.62
C GLY A 34 -17.94 38.14 39.66
N CYS A 35 -17.18 37.36 38.89
CA CYS A 35 -17.76 36.29 38.07
C CYS A 35 -18.41 35.20 38.93
N CYS A 36 -19.55 34.69 38.50
CA CYS A 36 -20.20 33.55 39.12
C CYS A 36 -19.89 32.25 38.37
N LEU A 37 -20.25 31.10 38.95
CA LEU A 37 -19.94 29.79 38.35
C LEU A 37 -20.68 29.62 37.01
N GLU A 38 -21.86 30.20 36.90
CA GLU A 38 -22.71 30.24 35.72
C GLU A 38 -21.99 30.87 34.52
N ASP A 39 -21.28 31.98 34.73
CA ASP A 39 -20.49 32.66 33.70
C ASP A 39 -19.35 31.78 33.18
N PHE A 40 -18.69 31.07 34.09
CA PHE A 40 -17.61 30.15 33.75
C PHE A 40 -18.13 28.93 32.99
N VAL A 41 -19.25 28.34 33.43
CA VAL A 41 -19.86 27.18 32.78
C VAL A 41 -20.38 27.55 31.39
N ARG A 42 -20.98 28.72 31.22
CA ARG A 42 -21.40 29.25 29.92
C ARG A 42 -20.24 29.28 28.91
N TRP A 43 -19.04 29.63 29.36
CA TRP A 43 -17.84 29.67 28.51
C TRP A 43 -17.17 28.29 28.32
N TYR A 44 -16.98 27.53 29.40
CA TYR A 44 -16.21 26.29 29.41
C TYR A 44 -17.03 25.08 28.90
N SER A 45 -18.30 24.99 29.29
CA SER A 45 -19.22 23.94 28.86
C SER A 45 -20.58 24.54 28.49
N PRO A 46 -20.71 25.11 27.28
CA PRO A 46 -21.97 25.70 26.81
C PRO A 46 -23.16 24.73 26.81
N ARG A 47 -22.91 23.42 26.85
CA ARG A 47 -23.94 22.37 26.94
C ARG A 47 -24.51 22.22 28.36
N ASP A 48 -23.80 22.70 29.38
CA ASP A 48 -24.20 22.64 30.78
C ASP A 48 -24.81 23.97 31.28
N TYR A 49 -25.03 24.94 30.38
CA TYR A 49 -25.70 26.21 30.64
C TYR A 49 -27.07 26.21 29.94
N VAL A 50 -28.14 26.40 30.70
CA VAL A 50 -29.52 26.40 30.19
C VAL A 50 -30.05 27.83 30.23
N GLU A 51 -30.46 28.37 29.09
CA GLU A 51 -31.07 29.70 29.01
C GLU A 51 -32.60 29.54 29.09
N GLU A 52 -33.22 30.09 30.13
CA GLU A 52 -34.69 30.13 30.29
C GLU A 52 -35.19 31.57 30.16
N GLU A 53 -36.22 31.77 29.34
CA GLU A 53 -36.91 33.06 29.22
C GLU A 53 -37.91 33.22 30.36
N VAL A 54 -37.57 34.04 31.35
CA VAL A 54 -38.46 34.36 32.46
C VAL A 54 -39.05 35.75 32.22
N LYS A 55 -40.36 35.91 32.41
CA LYS A 55 -41.00 37.23 32.40
C LYS A 55 -40.80 37.86 33.78
N ASP A 56 -40.13 39.00 33.82
CA ASP A 56 -40.00 39.77 35.06
C ASP A 56 -41.37 40.34 35.48
N GLU A 57 -41.48 40.79 36.73
CA GLU A 57 -42.70 41.37 37.31
C GLU A 57 -43.22 42.62 36.56
N ASN A 58 -42.41 43.18 35.66
CA ASN A 58 -42.76 44.30 34.77
C ASN A 58 -43.15 43.88 33.34
N GLY A 59 -43.24 42.58 33.06
CA GLY A 59 -43.70 42.04 31.77
C GLY A 59 -42.66 41.98 30.65
N GLU A 60 -41.39 42.31 30.93
CA GLU A 60 -40.28 42.17 29.98
C GLU A 60 -39.68 40.74 30.06
N THR A 61 -39.39 40.14 28.90
CA THR A 61 -38.75 38.82 28.82
C THR A 61 -37.25 38.96 29.07
N VAL A 62 -36.80 38.57 30.25
CA VAL A 62 -35.38 38.54 30.61
C VAL A 62 -34.89 37.10 30.48
N VAL A 63 -33.87 36.91 29.64
CA VAL A 63 -33.21 35.60 29.48
C VAL A 63 -32.36 35.37 30.72
N LYS A 64 -32.81 34.48 31.62
CA LYS A 64 -32.06 34.10 32.82
C LYS A 64 -31.39 32.76 32.54
N GLY A 65 -30.06 32.76 32.50
CA GLY A 65 -29.30 31.53 32.35
C GLY A 65 -29.05 30.85 33.69
N ASP A 66 -29.22 29.54 33.72
CA ASP A 66 -29.10 28.71 34.91
C ASP A 66 -28.27 27.45 34.62
N LEU A 67 -27.71 26.84 35.67
CA LEU A 67 -26.90 25.64 35.55
C LEU A 67 -27.76 24.41 35.21
N SER A 68 -27.23 23.51 34.38
CA SER A 68 -27.88 22.24 34.06
C SER A 68 -28.15 21.39 35.30
N ALA A 69 -29.14 20.49 35.22
CA ALA A 69 -29.47 19.57 36.32
C ALA A 69 -28.27 18.73 36.79
N ARG A 70 -27.30 18.45 35.90
CA ARG A 70 -26.05 17.75 36.21
C ARG A 70 -25.12 18.60 37.09
N MET A 71 -25.10 19.90 36.86
CA MET A 71 -24.26 20.84 37.61
C MET A 71 -24.83 21.19 38.98
N LYS A 72 -26.15 21.00 39.18
CA LYS A 72 -26.87 21.22 40.46
C LYS A 72 -26.91 19.99 41.38
N ILE A 73 -26.26 18.88 41.01
CA ILE A 73 -26.21 17.68 41.83
C ILE A 73 -25.46 17.99 43.15
N PRO A 74 -25.99 17.59 44.33
CA PRO A 74 -25.30 17.76 45.60
C PRO A 74 -23.95 17.02 45.59
N GLY A 75 -22.88 17.71 45.97
CA GLY A 75 -21.50 17.17 45.90
C GLY A 75 -20.84 17.30 44.52
N ASN A 76 -21.31 18.21 43.67
CA ASN A 76 -20.65 18.48 42.40
C ASN A 76 -19.27 19.09 42.63
N MET A 77 -18.23 18.35 42.21
CA MET A 77 -16.83 18.75 42.30
C MET A 77 -16.51 20.11 41.66
N TRP A 78 -17.29 20.56 40.67
CA TRP A 78 -17.10 21.88 40.05
C TRP A 78 -17.58 23.02 40.95
N VAL A 79 -18.68 22.82 41.67
CA VAL A 79 -19.19 23.79 42.65
C VAL A 79 -18.20 23.86 43.82
N GLU A 80 -17.77 22.71 44.35
CA GLU A 80 -16.76 22.64 45.42
C GLU A 80 -15.42 23.27 45.00
N ALA A 81 -14.94 22.99 43.78
CA ALA A 81 -13.71 23.58 43.27
C ALA A 81 -13.83 25.10 43.05
N TRP A 82 -15.02 25.60 42.72
CA TRP A 82 -15.28 27.03 42.55
C TRP A 82 -15.33 27.77 43.89
N GLU A 83 -16.03 27.20 44.88
CA GLU A 83 -16.12 27.78 46.23
C GLU A 83 -14.77 27.75 46.98
N THR A 84 -13.93 26.74 46.73
CA THR A 84 -12.62 26.62 47.36
C THR A 84 -11.51 27.40 46.63
N ALA A 85 -11.79 27.94 45.43
CA ALA A 85 -10.83 28.70 44.64
C ALA A 85 -10.65 30.13 45.18
N LYS A 86 -9.43 30.47 45.60
CA LYS A 86 -9.07 31.83 46.03
C LYS A 86 -8.62 32.68 44.85
N ALA A 87 -9.29 33.79 44.56
CA ALA A 87 -8.88 34.74 43.52
C ALA A 87 -7.42 35.21 43.71
N THR A 88 -6.50 34.54 43.01
CA THR A 88 -5.05 34.75 43.13
C THR A 88 -4.51 35.12 41.77
N PRO A 89 -3.81 36.26 41.60
CA PRO A 89 -3.26 36.64 40.30
C PRO A 89 -2.35 35.56 39.71
N ALA A 90 -2.39 35.35 38.40
CA ALA A 90 -1.66 34.27 37.71
C ALA A 90 -0.17 34.20 38.06
N ARG A 91 0.49 35.35 38.30
CA ARG A 91 1.92 35.42 38.71
C ARG A 91 2.21 34.75 40.06
N ARG A 92 1.22 34.67 40.95
CA ARG A 92 1.33 34.09 42.30
C ARG A 92 0.75 32.68 42.39
N GLN A 93 0.12 32.20 41.33
CA GLN A 93 -0.36 30.83 41.24
C GLN A 93 0.82 29.90 40.98
N ARG A 94 0.77 28.69 41.55
CA ARG A 94 1.75 27.65 41.25
C ARG A 94 1.61 27.26 39.77
N ARG A 95 2.72 27.27 39.02
CA ARG A 95 2.72 26.80 37.63
C ARG A 95 2.32 25.33 37.59
N LEU A 96 1.31 25.00 36.80
CA LEU A 96 0.86 23.62 36.57
C LEU A 96 1.74 22.89 35.55
N PHE A 97 2.36 23.66 34.66
CA PHE A 97 3.24 23.17 33.61
C PHE A 97 4.63 23.78 33.83
N ASP A 98 5.64 22.91 33.88
CA ASP A 98 7.04 23.28 33.99
C ASP A 98 7.68 23.15 32.61
N ASP A 99 7.69 24.27 31.88
CA ASP A 99 8.24 24.40 30.54
C ASP A 99 9.72 24.03 30.46
N THR A 100 10.48 24.31 31.54
CA THR A 100 11.91 23.99 31.59
C THR A 100 12.12 22.48 31.69
N LYS A 101 11.39 21.82 32.59
CA LYS A 101 11.49 20.37 32.76
C LYS A 101 11.01 19.59 31.54
N GLU A 102 9.95 20.03 30.88
CA GLU A 102 9.51 19.39 29.63
C GLU A 102 10.51 19.60 28.50
N ALA A 103 11.13 20.78 28.40
CA ALA A 103 12.21 21.03 27.44
C ALA A 103 13.43 20.13 27.68
N GLU A 104 13.87 19.97 28.94
CA GLU A 104 14.95 19.06 29.31
C GLU A 104 14.63 17.60 28.93
N LYS A 105 13.40 17.15 29.15
CA LYS A 105 12.97 15.80 28.73
C LYS A 105 13.07 15.60 27.22
N VAL A 106 12.65 16.60 26.43
CA VAL A 106 12.74 16.54 24.97
C VAL A 106 14.21 16.49 24.52
N LEU A 107 15.07 17.33 25.10
CA LEU A 107 16.50 17.34 24.78
C LEU A 107 17.18 16.02 25.17
N HIS A 108 16.86 15.48 26.35
CA HIS A 108 17.37 14.18 26.78
C HIS A 108 16.89 13.05 25.85
N TYR A 109 15.61 13.07 25.47
CA TYR A 109 15.04 12.13 24.51
C TYR A 109 15.82 12.14 23.18
N LEU A 110 16.10 13.34 22.63
CA LEU A 110 16.87 13.51 21.39
C LEU A 110 18.33 13.05 21.54
N ALA A 111 18.96 13.35 22.68
CA ALA A 111 20.35 12.97 22.95
C ALA A 111 20.55 11.45 23.10
N VAL A 112 19.52 10.73 23.56
CA VAL A 112 19.57 9.28 23.80
C VAL A 112 19.02 8.48 22.60
N GLN A 113 18.53 9.13 21.54
CA GLN A 113 18.02 8.43 20.35
C GLN A 113 19.10 7.57 19.69
N LYS A 114 18.75 6.31 19.39
CA LYS A 114 19.59 5.43 18.57
C LYS A 114 19.35 5.72 17.09
N PRO A 115 20.33 5.47 16.20
CA PRO A 115 20.13 5.59 14.75
C PRO A 115 18.93 4.79 14.23
N ALA A 116 18.65 3.62 14.83
CA ALA A 116 17.50 2.80 14.50
C ALA A 116 16.16 3.52 14.76
N ASP A 117 16.07 4.28 15.86
CA ASP A 117 14.86 5.01 16.23
C ASP A 117 14.65 6.23 15.34
N LEU A 118 15.74 6.91 14.97
CA LEU A 118 15.69 7.95 13.93
C LEU A 118 15.18 7.40 12.60
N THR A 119 15.65 6.22 12.20
CA THR A 119 15.23 5.56 10.95
C THR A 119 13.73 5.25 10.99
N ARG A 120 13.19 4.82 12.14
CA ARG A 120 11.75 4.60 12.33
C ARG A 120 10.92 5.88 12.18
N HIS A 121 11.44 7.03 12.62
CA HIS A 121 10.75 8.32 12.41
C HIS A 121 10.77 8.78 10.95
N LEU A 122 11.82 8.42 10.18
CA LEU A 122 11.93 8.77 8.76
C LEU A 122 11.15 7.81 7.85
N LEU A 123 10.90 6.60 8.32
CA LEU A 123 10.24 5.53 7.57
C LEU A 123 8.88 5.92 6.94
N PRO A 124 7.95 6.63 7.62
CA PRO A 124 6.72 7.09 6.97
C PRO A 124 6.98 8.00 5.76
N CYS A 125 7.99 8.87 5.85
CA CYS A 125 8.35 9.78 4.77
C CYS A 125 8.96 9.02 3.59
N ILE A 126 9.84 8.05 3.87
CA ILE A 126 10.49 7.22 2.86
C ILE A 126 9.46 6.35 2.13
N LEU A 127 8.57 5.66 2.87
CA LEU A 127 7.51 4.86 2.28
C LEU A 127 6.56 5.70 1.43
N HIS A 128 6.20 6.90 1.90
CA HIS A 128 5.36 7.80 1.14
C HIS A 128 6.03 8.22 -0.18
N ALA A 129 7.31 8.59 -0.14
CA ALA A 129 8.08 8.92 -1.33
C ALA A 129 8.19 7.72 -2.29
N ALA A 130 8.39 6.51 -1.78
CA ALA A 130 8.43 5.29 -2.60
C ALA A 130 7.09 5.03 -3.30
N ILE A 131 5.97 5.17 -2.60
CA ILE A 131 4.62 5.02 -3.18
C ILE A 131 4.37 6.08 -4.26
N LEU A 132 4.75 7.33 -4.01
CA LEU A 132 4.63 8.40 -5.02
C LEU A 132 5.47 8.10 -6.25
N LYS A 133 6.73 7.69 -6.06
CA LYS A 133 7.60 7.31 -7.17
C LYS A 133 7.02 6.15 -7.97
N MET A 134 6.51 5.12 -7.30
CA MET A 134 5.84 3.99 -7.96
C MET A 134 4.61 4.40 -8.76
N LYS A 135 3.84 5.37 -8.27
CA LYS A 135 2.68 5.92 -8.97
C LYS A 135 3.09 6.68 -10.23
N ASP A 136 4.16 7.48 -10.16
CA ASP A 136 4.67 8.19 -11.34
C ASP A 136 5.15 7.21 -12.41
N GLU A 137 5.89 6.16 -12.01
CA GLU A 137 6.36 5.13 -12.94
C GLU A 137 5.21 4.27 -13.52
N GLU A 138 4.18 3.95 -12.73
CA GLU A 138 2.98 3.27 -13.24
C GLU A 138 2.23 4.14 -14.26
N SER A 139 2.14 5.45 -14.04
CA SER A 139 1.46 6.35 -14.99
C SER A 139 2.15 6.43 -16.36
N ALA A 140 3.47 6.23 -16.40
CA ALA A 140 4.23 6.17 -17.64
C ALA A 140 4.05 4.82 -18.37
N GLU A 141 3.85 3.74 -17.63
CA GLU A 141 3.79 2.38 -18.18
C GLU A 141 2.36 1.84 -18.36
N ASP A 142 1.34 2.48 -17.77
CA ASP A 142 -0.09 2.12 -17.82
C ASP A 142 -0.38 0.63 -17.50
N ILE A 143 0.07 0.18 -16.32
CA ILE A 143 -0.06 -1.22 -15.89
C ILE A 143 -1.21 -1.36 -14.88
N VAL A 144 -2.32 -1.97 -15.31
CA VAL A 144 -3.57 -2.07 -14.52
C VAL A 144 -3.38 -2.84 -13.20
N SER A 145 -2.59 -3.91 -13.20
CA SER A 145 -2.33 -4.72 -11.99
C SER A 145 -1.58 -3.92 -10.93
N VAL A 146 -0.55 -3.16 -11.33
CA VAL A 146 0.24 -2.29 -10.45
C VAL A 146 -0.61 -1.15 -9.90
N ARG A 147 -1.48 -0.53 -10.71
CA ARG A 147 -2.40 0.53 -10.26
C ARG A 147 -3.27 0.10 -9.08
N LYS A 148 -3.86 -1.10 -9.17
CA LYS A 148 -4.69 -1.66 -8.09
C LYS A 148 -3.85 -1.95 -6.85
N ALA A 149 -2.64 -2.50 -7.03
CA ALA A 149 -1.74 -2.80 -5.93
C ALA A 149 -1.27 -1.52 -5.20
N ILE A 150 -0.97 -0.43 -5.91
CA ILE A 150 -0.62 0.87 -5.31
C ILE A 150 -1.74 1.39 -4.39
N GLN A 151 -3.00 1.30 -4.82
CA GLN A 151 -4.14 1.72 -3.99
C GLN A 151 -4.25 0.87 -2.72
N GLN A 152 -4.04 -0.44 -2.83
CA GLN A 152 -4.05 -1.35 -1.69
C GLN A 152 -2.92 -1.04 -0.71
N VAL A 153 -1.67 -0.92 -1.19
CA VAL A 153 -0.48 -0.62 -0.39
C VAL A 153 -0.60 0.75 0.28
N THR A 154 -1.14 1.76 -0.41
CA THR A 154 -1.39 3.08 0.18
C THR A 154 -2.34 2.99 1.37
N SER A 155 -3.46 2.27 1.19
CA SER A 155 -4.45 2.10 2.26
C SER A 155 -3.87 1.34 3.45
N HIS A 156 -3.08 0.30 3.21
CA HIS A 156 -2.48 -0.54 4.23
C HIS A 156 -1.38 0.22 5.01
N SER A 157 -0.47 0.88 4.29
CA SER A 157 0.59 1.71 4.87
C SER A 157 0.03 2.83 5.73
N SER A 158 -1.04 3.50 5.29
CA SER A 158 -1.68 4.57 6.08
C SER A 158 -2.28 4.08 7.41
N LYS A 159 -2.72 2.82 7.48
CA LYS A 159 -3.25 2.23 8.71
C LYS A 159 -2.11 1.80 9.63
N LEU A 160 -1.08 1.19 9.07
CA LEU A 160 0.08 0.72 9.81
C LEU A 160 0.86 1.88 10.46
N LEU A 161 1.10 2.96 9.72
CA LEU A 161 1.91 4.11 10.15
C LEU A 161 1.18 5.06 11.11
N ARG A 162 -0.13 4.88 11.35
CA ARG A 162 -0.87 5.64 12.38
C ARG A 162 -0.54 5.20 13.80
N HIS A 163 0.01 4.00 13.96
CA HIS A 163 0.39 3.49 15.27
C HIS A 163 1.79 3.99 15.65
N PRO A 164 2.01 4.49 16.88
CA PRO A 164 3.31 5.00 17.34
C PRO A 164 4.44 3.96 17.28
N ASN A 165 4.09 2.67 17.30
CA ASN A 165 5.04 1.57 17.19
C ASN A 165 4.49 0.52 16.20
N PRO A 166 4.76 0.67 14.89
CA PRO A 166 4.31 -0.30 13.90
C PRO A 166 5.05 -1.63 14.06
N ASP A 167 4.34 -2.74 13.80
CA ASP A 167 4.92 -4.08 13.78
C ASP A 167 5.93 -4.21 12.63
N ASN A 168 7.18 -4.52 12.95
CA ASN A 168 8.27 -4.62 11.96
C ASN A 168 7.97 -5.67 10.88
N LYS A 169 7.26 -6.76 11.21
CA LYS A 169 6.95 -7.80 10.23
C LYS A 169 5.97 -7.30 9.17
N LYS A 170 4.93 -6.56 9.60
CA LYS A 170 3.95 -5.96 8.67
C LYS A 170 4.59 -4.88 7.80
N LEU A 171 5.58 -4.18 8.33
CA LEU A 171 6.35 -3.20 7.58
C LEU A 171 7.19 -3.88 6.48
N GLU A 172 7.84 -4.98 6.82
CA GLU A 172 8.60 -5.79 5.88
C GLU A 172 7.70 -6.32 4.76
N ASP A 173 6.49 -6.79 5.08
CA ASP A 173 5.50 -7.22 4.09
C ASP A 173 5.14 -6.08 3.11
N VAL A 174 4.97 -4.84 3.59
CA VAL A 174 4.73 -3.66 2.75
C VAL A 174 5.92 -3.38 1.82
N ILE A 175 7.14 -3.48 2.34
CA ILE A 175 8.36 -3.26 1.55
C ILE A 175 8.49 -4.33 0.47
N ASN A 176 8.23 -5.60 0.80
CA ASN A 176 8.24 -6.69 -0.17
C ASN A 176 7.19 -6.49 -1.27
N GLN A 177 5.99 -6.02 -0.92
CA GLN A 177 4.98 -5.65 -1.92
C GLN A 177 5.46 -4.51 -2.84
N LEU A 178 6.16 -3.49 -2.30
CA LEU A 178 6.75 -2.43 -3.11
C LEU A 178 7.82 -2.97 -4.08
N LEU A 179 8.69 -3.86 -3.62
CA LEU A 179 9.72 -4.50 -4.44
C LEU A 179 9.12 -5.36 -5.56
N GLU A 180 8.07 -6.14 -5.26
CA GLU A 180 7.37 -6.93 -6.26
C GLU A 180 6.75 -6.04 -7.35
N MET A 181 6.12 -4.94 -6.96
CA MET A 181 5.56 -3.97 -7.91
C MET A 181 6.65 -3.31 -8.76
N GLU A 182 7.78 -2.90 -8.16
CA GLU A 182 8.93 -2.36 -8.89
C GLU A 182 9.44 -3.36 -9.93
N ALA A 183 9.56 -4.63 -9.56
CA ALA A 183 9.99 -5.68 -10.49
C ALA A 183 9.01 -5.86 -11.65
N VAL A 184 7.70 -5.68 -11.45
CA VAL A 184 6.70 -5.72 -12.53
C VAL A 184 6.88 -4.51 -13.46
N VAL A 185 7.03 -3.31 -12.92
CA VAL A 185 7.24 -2.08 -13.72
C VAL A 185 8.54 -2.17 -14.54
N ALA A 186 9.63 -2.61 -13.92
CA ALA A 186 10.92 -2.78 -14.60
C ALA A 186 10.84 -3.82 -15.72
N ARG A 187 10.11 -4.93 -15.50
CA ARG A 187 9.85 -5.95 -16.53
C ARG A 187 9.04 -5.38 -17.69
N ALA A 188 7.96 -4.66 -17.41
CA ALA A 188 7.12 -4.03 -18.44
C ALA A 188 7.93 -3.07 -19.32
N ARG A 189 8.74 -2.20 -18.70
CA ARG A 189 9.64 -1.29 -19.41
C ARG A 189 10.63 -2.04 -20.30
N SER A 190 11.26 -3.09 -19.76
CA SER A 190 12.22 -3.92 -20.49
C SER A 190 11.56 -4.58 -21.69
N LEU A 191 10.34 -5.11 -21.54
CA LEU A 191 9.59 -5.72 -22.63
C LEU A 191 9.25 -4.68 -23.70
N LYS A 192 8.65 -3.55 -23.35
CA LYS A 192 8.34 -2.48 -24.32
C LYS A 192 9.58 -2.01 -25.08
N ALA A 193 10.71 -1.84 -24.39
CA ALA A 193 11.97 -1.48 -25.03
C ALA A 193 12.46 -2.57 -25.99
N LYS A 194 12.40 -3.86 -25.61
CA LYS A 194 12.79 -4.99 -26.46
C LYS A 194 11.90 -5.15 -27.69
N PHE A 195 10.62 -4.83 -27.56
CA PHE A 195 9.64 -4.88 -28.63
C PHE A 195 9.54 -3.57 -29.43
N GLY A 196 10.33 -2.54 -29.08
CA GLY A 196 10.37 -1.27 -29.81
C GLY A 196 9.11 -0.41 -29.68
N LEU A 197 8.26 -0.71 -28.69
CA LEU A 197 7.04 0.05 -28.40
C LEU A 197 7.45 1.43 -27.87
N GLY A 198 7.05 2.50 -28.59
CA GLY A 198 7.33 3.90 -28.23
C GLY A 198 8.26 4.68 -29.17
N LYS A 199 8.78 4.08 -30.26
CA LYS A 199 9.72 4.75 -31.20
C LYS A 199 9.28 4.81 -32.67
N GLY A 200 8.04 4.49 -33.02
CA GLY A 200 7.59 4.46 -34.42
C GLY A 200 6.14 4.91 -34.62
N GLU A 201 5.80 5.19 -35.89
CA GLU A 201 4.42 5.48 -36.33
C GLU A 201 3.48 4.34 -35.93
N LYS A 202 2.30 4.71 -35.41
CA LYS A 202 1.24 3.74 -35.06
C LYS A 202 0.74 3.04 -36.31
N GLY A 203 1.07 1.77 -36.45
CA GLY A 203 0.52 0.87 -37.46
C GLY A 203 -0.31 -0.23 -36.81
N ASP A 204 -1.07 -0.99 -37.60
CA ASP A 204 -1.88 -2.12 -37.12
C ASP A 204 -1.01 -3.16 -36.37
N ASP A 205 0.23 -3.37 -36.85
CA ASP A 205 1.23 -4.24 -36.21
C ASP A 205 1.68 -3.76 -34.81
N THR A 206 1.56 -2.45 -34.50
CA THR A 206 1.94 -1.91 -33.18
C THR A 206 0.90 -2.21 -32.12
N ASP A 207 -0.39 -2.17 -32.46
CA ASP A 207 -1.47 -2.46 -31.52
C ASP A 207 -1.48 -3.94 -31.13
N ASP A 208 -1.23 -4.84 -32.09
CA ASP A 208 -1.10 -6.27 -31.83
C ASP A 208 0.13 -6.59 -30.96
N LEU A 209 1.21 -5.82 -31.10
CA LEU A 209 2.40 -5.96 -30.28
C LEU A 209 2.20 -5.45 -28.84
N GLU A 210 1.48 -4.35 -28.67
CA GLU A 210 1.08 -3.83 -27.35
C GLU A 210 0.19 -4.85 -26.61
N ARG A 211 -0.78 -5.45 -27.30
CA ARG A 211 -1.60 -6.53 -26.74
C ARG A 211 -0.75 -7.73 -26.34
N PHE A 212 0.16 -8.16 -27.21
CA PHE A 212 1.05 -9.29 -26.92
C PHE A 212 1.92 -9.04 -25.68
N VAL A 213 2.53 -7.85 -25.55
CA VAL A 213 3.34 -7.48 -24.38
C VAL A 213 2.50 -7.40 -23.11
N SER A 214 1.27 -6.90 -23.21
CA SER A 214 0.34 -6.83 -22.08
C SER A 214 -0.04 -8.25 -21.59
N SER A 215 -0.40 -9.14 -22.51
CA SER A 215 -0.64 -10.55 -22.19
C SER A 215 0.58 -11.23 -21.59
N LEU A 216 1.79 -10.91 -22.06
CA LEU A 216 3.04 -11.51 -21.55
C LEU A 216 3.37 -11.09 -20.11
N LEU A 217 2.83 -9.96 -19.64
CA LEU A 217 2.97 -9.52 -18.26
C LEU A 217 2.00 -10.23 -17.31
N ASP A 218 0.81 -10.60 -17.80
CA ASP A 218 -0.27 -11.17 -16.99
C ASP A 218 -0.33 -12.71 -17.07
N GLU A 219 0.04 -13.30 -18.20
CA GLU A 219 -0.07 -14.74 -18.47
C GLU A 219 1.32 -15.42 -18.57
N PRO A 220 1.49 -16.63 -18.03
CA PRO A 220 2.75 -17.36 -18.13
C PRO A 220 3.04 -17.86 -19.55
N GLU A 221 2.00 -18.02 -20.38
CA GLU A 221 2.09 -18.51 -21.75
C GLU A 221 1.24 -17.64 -22.67
N VAL A 222 1.82 -17.15 -23.76
CA VAL A 222 1.13 -16.28 -24.72
C VAL A 222 1.36 -16.80 -26.13
N LEU A 223 0.29 -16.79 -26.94
CA LEU A 223 0.34 -17.20 -28.34
C LEU A 223 1.05 -16.15 -29.18
N VAL A 224 2.07 -16.56 -29.92
CA VAL A 224 2.75 -15.71 -30.91
C VAL A 224 2.03 -15.80 -32.25
N ILE A 225 1.21 -14.81 -32.55
CA ILE A 225 0.45 -14.74 -33.82
C ILE A 225 1.43 -14.65 -34.99
N GLY A 226 1.21 -15.45 -36.03
CA GLY A 226 2.09 -15.52 -37.21
C GLY A 226 3.42 -16.25 -36.96
N ALA A 227 3.61 -16.87 -35.78
CA ALA A 227 4.84 -17.58 -35.41
C ALA A 227 6.09 -16.74 -35.72
N GLY A 228 7.16 -17.34 -36.25
CA GLY A 228 8.41 -16.64 -36.57
C GLY A 228 8.32 -15.61 -37.71
N ARG A 229 7.20 -15.54 -38.43
CA ARG A 229 6.97 -14.53 -39.49
C ARG A 229 6.12 -13.35 -39.03
N GLY A 230 5.46 -13.48 -37.87
CA GLY A 230 4.68 -12.39 -37.28
C GLY A 230 5.58 -11.29 -36.68
N PRO A 231 5.00 -10.12 -36.38
CA PRO A 231 5.74 -8.97 -35.85
C PRO A 231 6.46 -9.31 -34.53
N ALA A 232 5.75 -9.93 -33.58
CA ALA A 232 6.32 -10.38 -32.32
C ALA A 232 7.38 -11.48 -32.50
N GLY A 233 7.11 -12.48 -33.35
CA GLY A 233 8.02 -13.61 -33.55
C GLY A 233 9.33 -13.22 -34.26
N SER A 234 9.30 -12.27 -35.19
CA SER A 234 10.51 -11.74 -35.84
C SER A 234 11.42 -11.03 -34.84
N ILE A 235 10.83 -10.27 -33.90
CA ILE A 235 11.58 -9.59 -32.83
C ILE A 235 12.18 -10.64 -31.89
N ILE A 236 11.39 -11.62 -31.45
CA ILE A 236 11.85 -12.72 -30.58
C ILE A 236 13.03 -13.44 -31.23
N HIS A 237 12.92 -13.82 -32.52
CA HIS A 237 14.01 -14.47 -33.26
C HIS A 237 15.29 -13.63 -33.27
N LYS A 238 15.19 -12.33 -33.58
CA LYS A 238 16.35 -11.41 -33.52
C LYS A 238 16.97 -11.32 -32.12
N LEU A 239 16.14 -11.28 -31.07
CA LEU A 239 16.61 -11.24 -29.69
C LEU A 239 17.40 -12.50 -29.33
N PHE A 240 16.93 -13.68 -29.75
CA PHE A 240 17.66 -14.95 -29.55
C PHE A 240 18.98 -14.99 -30.31
N VAL A 241 18.97 -14.62 -31.60
CA VAL A 241 20.21 -14.55 -32.41
C VAL A 241 21.23 -13.61 -31.79
N ASN A 242 20.80 -12.43 -31.32
CA ASN A 242 21.69 -11.47 -30.66
C ASN A 242 22.22 -12.00 -29.32
N ALA A 243 21.39 -12.69 -28.53
CA ALA A 243 21.81 -13.31 -27.27
C ALA A 243 22.86 -14.40 -27.50
N GLN A 244 22.69 -15.23 -28.54
CA GLN A 244 23.68 -16.26 -28.88
C GLN A 244 25.01 -15.68 -29.31
N ARG A 245 24.99 -14.64 -30.15
CA ARG A 245 26.21 -13.93 -30.58
C ARG A 245 26.92 -13.29 -29.39
N ALA A 246 26.18 -12.69 -28.46
CA ALA A 246 26.74 -12.10 -27.25
C ALA A 246 27.36 -13.17 -26.32
N ALA A 247 26.70 -14.32 -26.14
CA ALA A 247 27.21 -15.41 -25.32
C ALA A 247 28.55 -15.98 -25.83
N LEU A 248 28.73 -16.02 -27.16
CA LEU A 248 29.97 -16.51 -27.79
C LEU A 248 31.11 -15.49 -27.80
N LEU A 249 30.82 -14.20 -27.63
CA LEU A 249 31.83 -13.14 -27.52
C LEU A 249 32.27 -12.91 -26.06
N SER A 250 31.63 -13.55 -25.10
CA SER A 250 32.04 -13.54 -23.69
C SER A 250 33.28 -14.44 -23.52
N PRO A 251 34.34 -14.01 -22.80
CA PRO A 251 35.53 -14.83 -22.60
C PRO A 251 35.17 -15.94 -21.62
N MET A 252 34.76 -17.10 -22.12
CA MET A 252 34.56 -18.28 -21.31
C MET A 252 35.53 -19.37 -21.76
N GLU A 253 36.21 -19.90 -20.75
CA GLU A 253 37.33 -20.83 -20.80
C GLU A 253 37.07 -22.00 -21.77
N GLU A 254 38.11 -22.33 -22.52
CA GLU A 254 38.15 -23.49 -23.42
C GLU A 254 37.88 -24.78 -22.63
N GLU A 255 36.82 -25.50 -22.97
CA GLU A 255 36.71 -26.94 -22.70
C GLU A 255 36.58 -27.67 -24.04
N PRO A 256 37.50 -28.60 -24.36
CA PRO A 256 37.59 -29.18 -25.68
C PRO A 256 36.70 -30.41 -25.82
N GLY A 257 35.87 -30.39 -26.86
CA GLY A 257 35.57 -31.58 -27.65
C GLY A 257 34.18 -32.17 -27.46
N ARG A 258 33.38 -32.12 -28.53
CA ARG A 258 32.90 -33.32 -29.22
C ARG A 258 32.33 -32.98 -30.60
N VAL A 259 32.86 -33.70 -31.58
CA VAL A 259 32.57 -33.62 -33.03
C VAL A 259 31.38 -34.52 -33.37
N GLY A 260 30.58 -34.09 -34.35
CA GLY A 260 29.58 -34.89 -35.09
C GLY A 260 28.14 -34.55 -34.69
N VAL A 261 27.21 -34.22 -35.57
CA VAL A 261 26.99 -34.61 -36.97
C VAL A 261 26.30 -33.44 -37.70
N ALA A 262 26.73 -33.17 -38.93
CA ALA A 262 26.12 -32.19 -39.81
C ALA A 262 24.90 -32.78 -40.52
N GLU A 263 23.77 -32.08 -40.52
CA GLU A 263 22.84 -32.15 -41.65
C GLU A 263 21.98 -30.88 -41.78
N ASP A 264 22.07 -30.33 -42.99
CA ASP A 264 21.14 -29.48 -43.76
C ASP A 264 20.76 -28.03 -43.35
N ARG A 265 21.48 -27.10 -44.00
CA ARG A 265 21.00 -25.96 -44.81
C ARG A 265 19.98 -24.98 -44.22
N ARG A 266 20.47 -23.77 -43.92
CA ARG A 266 20.30 -22.55 -44.76
C ARG A 266 21.27 -21.44 -44.33
N SER A 267 21.88 -20.82 -45.33
CA SER A 267 22.97 -19.85 -45.23
C SER A 267 22.59 -18.56 -44.50
N GLY A 268 23.41 -18.18 -43.52
CA GLY A 268 23.37 -16.90 -42.83
C GLY A 268 24.56 -16.72 -41.87
N ALA A 269 25.78 -16.62 -42.41
CA ALA A 269 26.98 -16.03 -41.80
C ALA A 269 27.14 -16.08 -40.25
N SER A 270 27.11 -17.28 -39.67
CA SER A 270 27.84 -17.69 -38.45
C SER A 270 27.40 -19.13 -38.17
N GLY A 271 28.29 -20.06 -37.85
CA GLY A 271 27.93 -21.46 -37.52
C GLY A 271 27.17 -21.61 -36.19
N VAL A 272 26.47 -20.56 -35.76
CA VAL A 272 25.77 -20.43 -34.50
C VAL A 272 24.30 -20.67 -34.78
N PRO A 273 23.64 -21.63 -34.12
CA PRO A 273 22.22 -21.85 -34.28
C PRO A 273 21.43 -20.60 -33.85
N ASP A 274 20.27 -20.33 -34.44
CA ASP A 274 19.47 -19.14 -34.08
C ASP A 274 18.84 -19.28 -32.68
N PHE A 275 18.47 -20.51 -32.30
CA PHE A 275 17.86 -20.84 -31.01
C PHE A 275 18.73 -21.78 -30.18
N PRO A 276 18.68 -21.69 -28.83
CA PRO A 276 19.38 -22.63 -27.97
C PRO A 276 18.86 -24.05 -28.21
N PRO A 277 19.62 -25.08 -27.83
CA PRO A 277 19.15 -26.46 -27.94
C PRO A 277 17.81 -26.60 -27.20
N PRO A 278 16.84 -27.35 -27.77
CA PRO A 278 15.53 -27.52 -27.14
C PRO A 278 15.70 -28.14 -25.74
N ALA A 279 15.04 -27.54 -24.75
CA ALA A 279 15.09 -28.03 -23.37
C ALA A 279 14.42 -29.42 -23.22
N GLY A 280 13.39 -29.68 -24.03
CA GLY A 280 12.68 -30.94 -24.08
C GLY A 280 11.66 -30.96 -25.22
N ARG A 281 10.91 -32.06 -25.31
CA ARG A 281 9.79 -32.24 -26.22
C ARG A 281 8.52 -32.45 -25.42
N GLU A 282 7.49 -31.65 -25.71
CA GLU A 282 6.14 -31.86 -25.18
C GLU A 282 5.25 -32.47 -26.28
N ILE A 283 4.53 -33.53 -25.93
CA ILE A 283 3.57 -34.23 -26.76
C ILE A 283 2.22 -34.18 -26.05
N LEU A 284 1.23 -33.65 -26.76
CA LEU A 284 -0.15 -33.60 -26.29
C LEU A 284 -1.01 -34.59 -27.06
N LEU A 285 -1.43 -35.68 -26.39
CA LEU A 285 -2.39 -36.63 -26.94
C LEU A 285 -3.81 -36.19 -26.55
N ARG A 286 -4.67 -35.98 -27.55
CA ARG A 286 -6.10 -35.74 -27.36
C ARG A 286 -6.87 -36.85 -28.05
N THR A 287 -7.73 -37.55 -27.33
CA THR A 287 -8.57 -38.63 -27.89
C THR A 287 -9.95 -38.61 -27.24
N CYS A 288 -10.95 -39.20 -27.90
CA CYS A 288 -12.27 -39.41 -27.33
C CYS A 288 -12.54 -40.91 -27.26
N VAL A 289 -12.71 -41.45 -26.06
CA VAL A 289 -12.87 -42.89 -25.83
C VAL A 289 -14.03 -43.11 -24.85
N PRO A 290 -14.92 -44.09 -25.10
CA PRO A 290 -15.96 -44.47 -24.15
C PRO A 290 -15.34 -45.03 -22.86
N ARG A 291 -15.75 -44.48 -21.71
CA ARG A 291 -15.26 -44.86 -20.38
C ARG A 291 -16.37 -44.65 -19.34
N PRO A 292 -16.63 -45.58 -18.40
CA PRO A 292 -15.81 -46.77 -18.07
C PRO A 292 -16.04 -48.00 -18.96
N ALA A 293 -17.20 -48.14 -19.59
CA ALA A 293 -17.57 -49.32 -20.36
C ALA A 293 -17.65 -49.02 -21.87
N PRO A 294 -17.60 -50.05 -22.75
CA PRO A 294 -17.69 -49.86 -24.21
C PRO A 294 -18.99 -49.20 -24.69
N TYR A 295 -20.07 -49.29 -23.90
CA TYR A 295 -21.36 -48.67 -24.18
C TYR A 295 -21.54 -47.29 -23.52
N SER A 296 -20.56 -46.83 -22.73
CA SER A 296 -20.56 -45.49 -22.16
C SER A 296 -20.42 -44.43 -23.26
N LYS A 297 -20.77 -43.18 -22.96
CA LYS A 297 -20.53 -42.08 -23.89
C LYS A 297 -19.04 -41.90 -24.16
N ALA A 298 -18.67 -41.64 -25.42
CA ALA A 298 -17.30 -41.25 -25.77
C ALA A 298 -16.98 -39.89 -25.14
N LEU A 299 -16.00 -39.87 -24.23
CA LEU A 299 -15.61 -38.66 -23.49
C LEU A 299 -14.18 -38.22 -23.86
N PRO A 300 -13.90 -36.91 -23.84
CA PRO A 300 -12.59 -36.39 -24.14
C PRO A 300 -11.57 -36.80 -23.08
N GLN A 301 -10.44 -37.30 -23.55
CA GLN A 301 -9.27 -37.71 -22.78
C GLN A 301 -8.08 -36.89 -23.26
N ARG A 302 -7.26 -36.43 -22.31
CA ARG A 302 -6.08 -35.62 -22.61
C ARG A 302 -4.88 -36.18 -21.88
N LEU A 303 -3.78 -36.41 -22.59
CA LEU A 303 -2.52 -36.89 -22.03
C LEU A 303 -1.41 -35.92 -22.42
N PHE A 304 -0.73 -35.38 -21.42
CA PHE A 304 0.48 -34.57 -21.57
C PHE A 304 1.68 -35.46 -21.31
N CYS A 305 2.62 -35.45 -22.24
CA CYS A 305 3.87 -36.17 -22.14
C CYS A 305 5.01 -35.18 -22.39
N VAL A 306 5.85 -34.96 -21.38
CA VAL A 306 7.02 -34.08 -21.47
C VAL A 306 8.27 -34.94 -21.35
N LEU A 307 9.07 -34.97 -22.40
CA LEU A 307 10.41 -35.56 -22.43
C LEU A 307 11.46 -34.46 -22.25
N MET A 308 12.13 -34.42 -21.11
CA MET A 308 13.37 -33.65 -20.93
C MET A 308 14.59 -34.57 -21.08
N ARG A 309 15.80 -34.01 -20.96
CA ARG A 309 17.05 -34.80 -21.01
C ARG A 309 17.19 -35.80 -19.86
N GLU A 310 16.74 -35.41 -18.67
CA GLU A 310 16.94 -36.20 -17.44
C GLU A 310 15.62 -36.70 -16.83
N ASP A 311 14.47 -36.23 -17.33
CA ASP A 311 13.16 -36.67 -16.81
C ASP A 311 12.12 -36.92 -17.92
N PHE A 312 11.16 -37.77 -17.56
CA PHE A 312 9.97 -38.06 -18.36
C PHE A 312 8.76 -37.85 -17.46
N ARG A 313 7.89 -36.90 -17.83
CA ARG A 313 6.67 -36.60 -17.08
C ARG A 313 5.45 -36.93 -17.92
N LEU A 314 4.53 -37.68 -17.33
CA LEU A 314 3.25 -38.03 -17.95
C LEU A 314 2.11 -37.59 -17.04
N ALA A 315 1.22 -36.75 -17.54
CA ALA A 315 0.03 -36.29 -16.82
C ALA A 315 -1.22 -36.51 -17.67
N GLY A 316 -2.24 -37.16 -17.11
CA GLY A 316 -3.47 -37.48 -17.82
C GLY A 316 -4.69 -36.80 -17.19
N ALA A 317 -5.59 -36.28 -18.02
CA ALA A 317 -6.93 -35.83 -17.64
C ALA A 317 -7.98 -36.83 -18.18
N PHE A 318 -8.45 -37.64 -17.23
CA PHE A 318 -9.45 -38.69 -17.19
C PHE A 318 -10.94 -38.32 -17.18
N SER A 319 -11.69 -38.22 -18.28
CA SER A 319 -13.16 -38.10 -18.20
C SER A 319 -13.83 -39.48 -18.09
N SER A 320 -14.82 -39.64 -17.21
CA SER A 320 -15.59 -40.89 -17.05
C SER A 320 -17.09 -40.61 -16.96
N ASP A 321 -17.90 -41.42 -17.65
CA ASP A 321 -19.35 -41.38 -17.60
C ASP A 321 -19.83 -41.97 -16.26
N THR A 322 -20.62 -41.22 -15.52
CA THR A 322 -21.17 -41.64 -14.22
C THR A 322 -22.60 -42.17 -14.33
N SER A 323 -23.23 -42.06 -15.49
CA SER A 323 -24.63 -42.41 -15.72
C SER A 323 -24.77 -43.76 -16.43
N PHE A 324 -23.86 -44.07 -17.35
CA PHE A 324 -23.85 -45.32 -18.10
C PHE A 324 -22.53 -46.05 -17.86
N PHE A 325 -22.52 -46.96 -16.87
CA PHE A 325 -21.36 -47.74 -16.45
C PHE A 325 -21.56 -49.24 -16.65
#